data_AF-A0A291HLC7-F1
#
_entry.id   AF-A0A291HLC7-F1
#
_cell.length_a   1.000
_cell.length_b   1.000
_cell.length_c   1.000
_cell.angle_alpha   90.00
_cell.angle_beta   90.00
_cell.angle_gamma   90.00
#
_symmetry.space_group_name_H-M   'P 1'
#
loop_
_entity.id
_entity.type
_entity.pdbx_description
1 polymer ?
#
loop_
_entity_poly.entity_id
_entity_poly.type
_entity_poly.pdbx_seq_one_letter_code
_entity_poly.pdbx_strand_id
1 'polypeptide(L)'
;MKKTILLISAMSFSAFGADFVHPLKFGGSEAEKKQVVEFIKVNVKETYTKIGMGDPMTLRMMEQEELNSFKRLTQAQDGRLLDNVIRTYCGMGMCNYATLLMMYNEQANADSQELEW
;
A
#
# COMPACT_ATOMS: atom_id res chain seq x y z
N MET A 1 38.93 -24.27 35.33
CA MET A 1 37.78 -24.87 34.60
C MET A 1 36.91 -23.72 34.07
N LYS A 2 36.77 -23.64 32.74
CA LYS A 2 36.03 -22.59 32.02
C LYS A 2 34.53 -22.78 32.19
N LYS A 3 33.78 -21.73 32.52
CA LYS A 3 32.33 -21.62 32.27
C LYS A 3 31.98 -20.17 31.95
N THR A 4 32.23 -19.76 30.71
CA THR A 4 31.72 -18.49 30.19
C THR A 4 30.28 -18.74 29.73
N ILE A 5 29.30 -18.19 30.46
CA ILE A 5 27.89 -18.27 30.11
C ILE A 5 27.64 -17.32 28.94
N LEU A 6 27.33 -17.89 27.78
CA LEU A 6 26.97 -17.16 26.55
C LEU A 6 25.47 -16.85 26.63
N LEU A 7 25.10 -15.63 27.01
CA LEU A 7 23.73 -15.13 26.89
C LEU A 7 23.44 -14.90 25.40
N ILE A 8 22.71 -15.83 24.79
CA ILE A 8 22.15 -15.65 23.45
C ILE A 8 20.93 -14.74 23.61
N SER A 9 21.13 -13.44 23.39
CA SER A 9 20.05 -12.48 23.23
C SER A 9 19.29 -12.84 21.94
N ALA A 10 18.13 -13.48 22.09
CA ALA A 10 17.20 -13.70 21.00
C ALA A 10 16.71 -12.33 20.50
N MET A 11 17.37 -11.81 19.46
CA MET A 11 16.87 -10.67 18.70
C MET A 11 15.64 -11.19 17.97
N SER A 12 14.47 -10.90 18.52
CA SER A 12 13.18 -11.16 17.87
C SER A 12 13.20 -10.41 16.54
N PHE A 13 13.43 -11.13 15.44
CA PHE A 13 13.13 -10.62 14.11
C PHE A 13 11.60 -10.48 14.05
N SER A 14 11.09 -9.29 14.36
CA SER A 14 9.74 -8.92 14.00
C SER A 14 9.59 -9.22 12.51
N ALA A 15 8.69 -10.13 12.16
CA ALA A 15 8.33 -10.35 10.78
C ALA A 15 7.76 -9.03 10.26
N PHE A 16 8.58 -8.24 9.58
CA PHE A 16 8.16 -7.01 8.94
C PHE A 16 7.13 -7.40 7.88
N GLY A 17 5.85 -7.15 8.17
CA GLY A 17 4.91 -6.85 7.09
C GLY A 17 5.49 -5.66 6.34
N ALA A 18 5.45 -5.69 5.01
CA ALA A 18 5.90 -4.53 4.25
C ALA A 18 5.01 -3.35 4.63
N ASP A 19 5.62 -2.26 5.12
CA ASP A 19 4.88 -1.06 5.50
C ASP A 19 4.38 -0.33 4.26
N PHE A 20 3.21 0.31 4.37
CA PHE A 20 2.65 1.16 3.33
C PHE A 20 3.63 2.25 2.90
N VAL A 21 3.77 2.46 1.60
CA VAL A 21 4.64 3.49 1.03
C VAL A 21 3.78 4.65 0.54
N HIS A 22 3.97 5.82 1.13
CA HIS A 22 3.23 7.00 0.72
C HIS A 22 3.64 7.48 -0.69
N PRO A 23 2.73 7.51 -1.70
CA PRO A 23 3.12 7.77 -3.09
C PRO A 23 3.86 9.10 -3.31
N LEU A 24 3.42 10.19 -2.68
CA LEU A 24 4.08 11.50 -2.82
C LEU A 24 5.42 11.64 -2.06
N LYS A 25 5.77 10.66 -1.23
CA LYS A 25 7.05 10.63 -0.51
C LYS A 25 8.05 9.67 -1.15
N PHE A 26 7.65 8.99 -2.23
CA PHE A 26 8.46 8.01 -2.92
C PHE A 26 9.60 8.68 -3.68
N GLY A 27 10.83 8.45 -3.23
CA GLY A 27 12.05 8.98 -3.85
C GLY A 27 12.54 8.19 -5.06
N GLY A 28 11.99 7.00 -5.31
CA GLY A 28 12.36 6.17 -6.47
C GLY A 28 13.64 5.36 -6.29
N SER A 29 14.16 5.25 -5.07
CA SER A 29 15.32 4.38 -4.80
C SER A 29 14.98 2.90 -5.00
N GLU A 30 15.98 2.06 -5.25
CA GLU A 30 15.78 0.61 -5.39
C GLU A 30 15.20 -0.03 -4.13
N ALA A 31 15.55 0.49 -2.95
CA ALA A 31 14.99 0.05 -1.68
C ALA A 31 13.49 0.34 -1.60
N GLU A 32 13.07 1.56 -1.93
CA GLU A 32 11.64 1.93 -1.94
C GLU A 32 10.86 1.15 -3.00
N LYS A 33 11.42 0.96 -4.21
CA LYS A 33 10.78 0.13 -5.25
C LYS A 33 10.51 -1.28 -4.74
N LYS A 34 11.48 -1.90 -4.08
CA LYS A 34 11.31 -3.22 -3.47
C LYS A 34 10.25 -3.21 -2.38
N GLN A 35 10.21 -2.18 -1.54
CA GLN A 35 9.20 -2.04 -0.50
C GLN A 35 7.78 -1.93 -1.07
N VAL A 36 7.58 -1.11 -2.11
CA VAL A 36 6.29 -0.96 -2.80
C VAL A 36 5.84 -2.31 -3.37
N VAL A 37 6.73 -3.01 -4.08
CA VAL A 37 6.39 -4.31 -4.68
C VAL A 37 6.04 -5.35 -3.62
N GLU A 38 6.79 -5.39 -2.50
CA GLU A 38 6.51 -6.34 -1.42
C GLU A 38 5.18 -6.03 -0.72
N PHE A 39 4.91 -4.76 -0.43
CA PHE A 39 3.62 -4.31 0.10
C PHE A 39 2.46 -4.76 -0.79
N ILE A 40 2.55 -4.51 -2.09
CA ILE A 40 1.53 -4.89 -3.07
C ILE A 40 1.31 -6.40 -3.07
N LYS A 41 2.37 -7.19 -3.15
CA LYS A 41 2.27 -8.66 -3.20
C LYS A 41 1.64 -9.24 -1.95
N VAL A 42 2.03 -8.77 -0.76
CA VAL A 42 1.45 -9.20 0.51
C VAL A 42 -0.03 -8.85 0.56
N ASN A 43 -0.36 -7.60 0.29
CA ASN A 43 -1.72 -7.08 0.42
C ASN A 43 -2.69 -7.68 -0.61
N VAL A 44 -2.26 -7.83 -1.87
CA VAL A 44 -3.06 -8.49 -2.92
C VAL A 44 -3.31 -9.95 -2.56
N LYS A 45 -2.27 -10.68 -2.16
CA LYS A 45 -2.42 -12.09 -1.76
C LYS A 45 -3.41 -12.22 -0.60
N GLU A 46 -3.27 -11.40 0.43
CA GLU A 46 -4.16 -11.44 1.59
C GLU A 46 -5.61 -11.12 1.20
N THR A 47 -5.82 -10.02 0.47
CA THR A 47 -7.15 -9.54 0.07
C THR A 47 -7.88 -10.56 -0.82
N TYR A 48 -7.21 -11.03 -1.87
CA TYR A 48 -7.86 -11.87 -2.88
C TYR A 48 -7.99 -13.33 -2.44
N THR A 49 -7.08 -13.85 -1.62
CA THR A 49 -7.22 -15.21 -1.07
C THR A 49 -8.40 -15.30 -0.12
N LYS A 50 -8.66 -14.26 0.69
CA LYS A 50 -9.81 -14.22 1.62
C LYS A 50 -11.16 -14.37 0.91
N ILE A 51 -11.25 -13.96 -0.35
CA ILE A 51 -12.47 -14.05 -1.16
C ILE A 51 -12.43 -15.21 -2.19
N GLY A 52 -11.50 -16.16 -2.05
CA GLY A 52 -11.41 -17.33 -2.92
C GLY A 52 -10.78 -17.06 -4.29
N MET A 53 -10.16 -15.91 -4.49
CA MET A 53 -9.53 -15.46 -5.75
C MET A 53 -7.99 -15.51 -5.69
N GLY A 54 -7.44 -16.50 -4.98
CA GLY A 54 -6.00 -16.63 -4.76
C GLY A 54 -5.22 -17.32 -5.88
N ASP A 55 -5.81 -17.51 -7.07
CA ASP A 55 -5.11 -18.16 -8.17
C ASP A 55 -3.98 -17.27 -8.73
N PRO A 56 -2.89 -17.85 -9.27
CA PRO A 56 -1.74 -17.07 -9.70
C PRO A 56 -2.04 -16.02 -10.77
N MET A 57 -2.99 -16.27 -11.68
CA MET A 57 -3.31 -15.33 -12.75
C MET A 57 -3.98 -14.08 -12.17
N THR A 58 -4.99 -14.27 -11.32
CA THR A 58 -5.67 -13.16 -10.63
C THR A 58 -4.70 -12.36 -9.77
N LEU A 59 -3.85 -13.03 -9.00
CA LEU A 59 -2.86 -12.33 -8.16
C LEU A 59 -1.90 -11.45 -8.99
N ARG A 60 -1.35 -11.97 -10.09
CA ARG A 60 -0.43 -11.19 -10.96
C ARG A 60 -1.14 -10.00 -11.61
N MET A 61 -2.40 -10.18 -12.03
CA MET A 61 -3.19 -9.11 -12.61
C MET A 61 -3.41 -7.98 -11.61
N MET A 62 -3.81 -8.32 -10.38
CA MET A 62 -4.09 -7.34 -9.34
C MET A 62 -2.82 -6.66 -8.81
N GLU A 63 -1.71 -7.39 -8.69
CA GLU A 63 -0.41 -6.79 -8.37
C GLU A 63 0.01 -5.74 -9.41
N GLN A 64 -0.25 -5.99 -10.69
CA GLN A 64 0.06 -5.05 -11.75
C GLN A 64 -0.83 -3.80 -11.69
N GLU A 65 -2.12 -3.97 -11.40
CA GLU A 65 -3.08 -2.88 -11.23
C GLU A 65 -2.70 -1.97 -10.05
N GLU A 66 -2.34 -2.57 -8.92
CA GLU A 66 -1.86 -1.86 -7.74
C GLU A 66 -0.57 -1.09 -8.03
N LEU A 67 0.38 -1.69 -8.76
CA LEU A 67 1.63 -1.02 -9.12
C LEU A 67 1.41 0.16 -10.08
N ASN A 68 0.50 0.00 -11.04
CA ASN A 68 0.13 1.08 -11.95
C ASN A 68 -0.56 2.21 -11.20
N SER A 69 -1.46 1.87 -10.27
CA SER A 69 -2.16 2.85 -9.45
C SER A 69 -1.23 3.62 -8.53
N PHE A 70 -0.27 2.93 -7.89
CA PHE A 70 0.80 3.58 -7.12
C PHE A 70 1.55 4.62 -7.96
N LYS A 71 2.01 4.24 -9.16
CA LYS A 71 2.73 5.16 -10.07
C LYS A 71 1.87 6.37 -10.45
N ARG A 72 0.58 6.20 -10.69
CA ARG A 72 -0.34 7.32 -10.97
C ARG A 72 -0.48 8.23 -9.73
N LEU A 73 -0.58 7.65 -8.54
CA LEU A 73 -0.63 8.40 -7.28
C LEU A 73 0.66 9.17 -6.97
N THR A 74 1.83 8.73 -7.45
CA THR A 74 3.06 9.54 -7.34
C THR A 74 2.99 10.86 -8.12
N GLN A 75 2.02 11.00 -9.03
CA GLN A 75 1.79 12.19 -9.85
C GLN A 75 0.59 13.03 -9.35
N ALA A 76 0.03 12.70 -8.17
CA ALA A 76 -1.08 13.45 -7.60
C ALA A 76 -0.68 14.93 -7.36
N GLN A 77 -1.53 15.84 -7.81
CA GLN A 77 -1.28 17.29 -7.74
C GLN A 77 -1.74 17.88 -6.40
N ASP A 78 -2.85 17.37 -5.84
CA ASP A 78 -3.34 17.79 -4.53
C ASP A 78 -2.88 16.80 -3.45
N GLY A 79 -1.74 17.09 -2.83
CA GLY A 79 -1.22 16.27 -1.74
C GLY A 79 -2.12 16.22 -0.50
N ARG A 80 -2.88 17.28 -0.21
CA ARG A 80 -3.78 17.30 0.96
C ARG A 80 -4.98 16.40 0.73
N LEU A 81 -5.54 16.43 -0.47
CA LEU A 81 -6.60 15.50 -0.87
C LEU A 81 -6.11 14.07 -0.78
N LEU A 82 -4.93 13.77 -1.32
CA LEU A 82 -4.37 12.41 -1.23
C LEU A 82 -4.13 11.97 0.22
N ASP A 83 -3.59 12.83 1.08
CA ASP A 83 -3.40 12.55 2.51
C ASP A 83 -4.74 12.23 3.20
N ASN A 84 -5.81 12.95 2.84
CA ASN A 84 -7.15 12.72 3.37
C ASN A 84 -7.73 11.38 2.88
N VAL A 85 -7.60 11.08 1.59
CA VAL A 85 -7.98 9.78 1.00
C VAL A 85 -7.26 8.65 1.72
N ILE A 86 -5.94 8.73 1.85
CA ILE A 86 -5.14 7.72 2.54
C ILE A 86 -5.64 7.54 3.97
N ARG A 87 -5.75 8.62 4.75
CA ARG A 87 -6.20 8.55 6.14
C ARG A 87 -7.56 7.86 6.27
N THR A 88 -8.52 8.27 5.44
CA THR A 88 -9.90 7.76 5.48
C THR A 88 -9.96 6.28 5.11
N TYR A 89 -9.43 5.91 3.93
CA TYR A 89 -9.59 4.55 3.41
C TYR A 89 -8.64 3.56 4.09
N CYS A 90 -7.42 3.97 4.45
CA CYS A 90 -6.56 3.12 5.27
C CYS A 90 -7.11 2.89 6.67
N GLY A 91 -7.74 3.89 7.30
CA GLY A 91 -8.39 3.73 8.60
C GLY A 91 -9.51 2.69 8.60
N MET A 92 -10.09 2.41 7.43
CA MET A 92 -11.10 1.37 7.22
C MET A 92 -10.52 0.03 6.72
N GLY A 93 -9.20 -0.12 6.67
CA GLY A 93 -8.53 -1.32 6.17
C GLY A 93 -8.50 -1.44 4.64
N MET A 94 -8.80 -0.38 3.90
CA MET A 94 -8.81 -0.33 2.43
C MET A 94 -7.58 0.42 1.89
N CYS A 95 -6.38 0.04 2.33
CA CYS A 95 -5.10 0.66 1.92
C CYS A 95 -4.59 0.27 0.53
N ASN A 96 -5.46 -0.16 -0.37
CA ASN A 96 -5.08 -0.62 -1.70
C ASN A 96 -4.89 0.59 -2.61
N TYR A 97 -3.77 0.68 -3.34
CA TYR A 97 -3.47 1.83 -4.20
C TYR A 97 -4.52 2.03 -5.29
N ALA A 98 -5.15 0.97 -5.82
CA ALA A 98 -6.23 1.13 -6.79
C ALA A 98 -7.46 1.83 -6.16
N THR A 99 -7.85 1.44 -4.95
CA THR A 99 -8.92 2.10 -4.18
C THR A 99 -8.57 3.55 -3.87
N LEU A 100 -7.35 3.80 -3.42
CA LEU A 100 -6.88 5.16 -3.11
C LEU A 100 -6.88 6.05 -4.36
N LEU A 101 -6.44 5.53 -5.51
CA LEU A 101 -6.45 6.27 -6.77
C LEU A 101 -7.87 6.58 -7.25
N MET A 102 -8.76 5.60 -7.18
CA MET A 102 -10.17 5.80 -7.50
C MET A 102 -10.75 6.92 -6.65
N MET A 103 -10.57 6.84 -5.32
CA MET A 103 -11.16 7.80 -4.39
C MET A 103 -10.53 9.19 -4.44
N TYR A 104 -9.24 9.28 -4.78
CA TYR A 104 -8.59 10.54 -5.07
C TYR A 104 -9.22 11.21 -6.30
N ASN A 105 -9.41 10.46 -7.40
CA ASN A 105 -10.01 11.01 -8.62
C ASN A 105 -11.48 11.40 -8.43
N GLU A 106 -12.28 10.57 -7.75
CA GLU A 106 -13.69 10.87 -7.48
C GLU A 106 -13.85 12.14 -6.65
N GLN A 107 -13.06 12.31 -5.58
CA GLN A 107 -13.12 13.53 -4.77
C GLN A 107 -12.58 14.76 -5.53
N ALA A 108 -11.50 14.61 -6.30
CA ALA A 108 -11.00 15.70 -7.14
C ALA A 108 -12.04 16.18 -8.16
N ASN A 109 -12.90 15.27 -8.65
CA ASN A 109 -13.99 15.62 -9.55
C ASN A 109 -15.19 16.23 -8.80
N ALA A 110 -15.55 15.66 -7.65
CA ALA A 110 -16.70 16.08 -6.85
C ALA A 110 -16.55 17.49 -6.28
N ASP A 111 -15.33 17.96 -6.02
CA ASP A 111 -15.06 19.34 -5.57
C ASP A 111 -15.60 20.42 -6.54
N SER A 112 -15.93 20.06 -7.77
CA SER A 112 -16.52 20.96 -8.78
C SER A 112 -18.04 20.82 -8.96
N GLN A 113 -18.68 19.90 -8.23
CA GLN A 113 -20.10 19.59 -8.37
C GLN A 113 -20.90 20.13 -7.19
N GLU A 114 -21.98 20.85 -7.50
CA GLU A 114 -22.98 21.29 -6.52
C GLU A 114 -24.34 20.67 -6.88
N LEU A 115 -25.14 20.37 -5.85
CA LEU A 115 -26.51 19.89 -6.06
C LEU A 115 -27.39 21.07 -6.46
N GLU A 116 -28.04 20.96 -7.62
CA GLU A 116 -29.16 21.81 -8.03
C GLU A 116 -30.48 21.07 -7.80
N TRP A 117 -31.55 21.80 -7.49
CA TRP A 117 -32.87 21.26 -7.15
C TRP A 117 -33.77 21.09 -8.38
#